data_AF-L0HE10-F1
#
_entry.id   AF-L0HE10-F1
#
_cell.length_a   1.000
_cell.length_b   1.000
_cell.length_c   1.000
_cell.angle_alpha   90.00
_cell.angle_beta   90.00
_cell.angle_gamma   90.00
#
_symmetry.space_group_name_H-M   'P 1'
#
loop_
_entity.id
_entity.type
_entity.pdbx_description
1 polymer ?
#
loop_
_entity_poly.entity_id
_entity_poly.type
_entity_poly.pdbx_seq_one_letter_code
_entity_poly.pdbx_strand_id
1 'polypeptide(L)'
;MRRCAECDLDNQQNRDHPICIPLPSNDIKGCIISRDPTSAFIEPWKEPIITKGNFKFSNGEVPPKWLCKRIQSFMGFTPDSVEAKKLHTFFDLNCYWTHFHKCPTDKHGKGFPQFSYPNGKICADKWFEFECIKYDLNDKILILLGRDVERYFQERPDHPLLKSKYVFFLPHPSAANCGKGWSWNKCKSPDDPDLIKLNERLTKLMACITK
;
A
#
# COMPACT_ATOMS: atom_id res chain seq x y z
N MET A 1 14.53 -8.78 -2.40
CA MET A 1 14.19 -10.11 -2.95
C MET A 1 13.78 -9.90 -4.41
N ARG A 2 14.47 -10.52 -5.39
CA ARG A 2 14.17 -10.37 -6.81
C ARG A 2 12.93 -11.21 -7.16
N ARG A 3 11.72 -10.63 -7.06
CA ARG A 3 10.45 -11.37 -7.20
C ARG A 3 9.86 -11.34 -8.62
N CYS A 4 10.51 -10.61 -9.53
CA CYS A 4 10.08 -10.39 -10.90
C CYS A 4 10.47 -11.53 -11.86
N ALA A 5 11.59 -12.22 -11.59
CA ALA A 5 12.18 -13.25 -12.47
C ALA A 5 11.29 -14.48 -12.71
N GLU A 6 10.22 -14.66 -11.93
CA GLU A 6 9.28 -15.77 -12.07
C GLU A 6 7.89 -15.33 -12.53
N CYS A 7 7.78 -14.10 -13.07
CA CYS A 7 6.58 -13.57 -13.71
C CYS A 7 6.79 -13.61 -15.24
N ASP A 8 5.81 -14.16 -15.97
CA ASP A 8 5.86 -14.27 -17.44
C ASP A 8 6.02 -12.92 -18.17
N LEU A 9 5.87 -11.80 -17.45
CA LEU A 9 6.11 -10.45 -17.97
C LEU A 9 7.60 -10.10 -18.16
N ASP A 10 8.52 -10.74 -17.42
CA ASP A 10 9.95 -10.39 -17.44
C ASP A 10 10.77 -11.23 -18.45
N ASN A 11 10.21 -12.36 -18.90
CA ASN A 11 10.81 -13.21 -19.93
C ASN A 11 10.98 -12.51 -21.29
N GLN A 12 10.39 -11.32 -21.48
CA GLN A 12 10.48 -10.57 -22.73
C GLN A 12 11.45 -9.39 -22.70
N GLN A 13 12.00 -8.99 -21.55
CA GLN A 13 12.74 -7.72 -21.49
C GLN A 13 14.09 -7.73 -20.77
N ASN A 14 14.50 -8.83 -20.13
CA ASN A 14 15.86 -8.95 -19.57
C ASN A 14 16.20 -7.79 -18.60
N ARG A 15 15.21 -7.30 -17.83
CA ARG A 15 15.37 -6.10 -17.00
C ARG A 15 15.53 -6.46 -15.54
N ASP A 16 16.78 -6.48 -15.06
CA ASP A 16 17.11 -6.65 -13.65
C ASP A 16 16.78 -5.35 -12.87
N HIS A 17 15.48 -5.08 -12.67
CA HIS A 17 15.01 -3.98 -11.83
C HIS A 17 14.44 -4.55 -10.52
N PRO A 18 15.27 -4.79 -9.50
CA PRO A 18 14.78 -5.20 -8.21
C PRO A 18 13.94 -4.07 -7.61
N ILE A 19 12.63 -4.27 -7.55
CA ILE A 19 11.79 -3.39 -6.73
C ILE A 19 12.17 -3.63 -5.28
N CYS A 20 12.73 -2.60 -4.67
CA CYS A 20 13.03 -2.59 -3.26
C CYS A 20 11.73 -2.33 -2.50
N ILE A 21 11.03 -3.40 -2.13
CA ILE A 21 10.12 -3.33 -0.99
C ILE A 21 11.02 -3.24 0.24
N PRO A 22 10.98 -2.14 1.02
CA PRO A 22 11.81 -2.03 2.21
C PRO A 22 11.52 -3.22 3.14
N LEU A 23 12.57 -3.75 3.77
CA LEU A 23 12.37 -4.75 4.80
C LEU A 23 11.55 -4.13 5.93
N PRO A 24 10.51 -4.81 6.44
CA PRO A 24 9.73 -4.28 7.53
C PRO A 24 10.59 -4.14 8.80
N SER A 25 10.12 -3.34 9.76
CA SER A 25 10.67 -3.37 11.11
C SER A 25 10.41 -4.73 11.78
N ASN A 26 11.11 -5.00 12.87
CA ASN A 26 10.89 -6.20 13.68
C ASN A 26 9.53 -6.17 14.43
N ASP A 27 8.83 -5.03 14.47
CA ASP A 27 7.55 -4.83 15.18
C ASP A 27 6.45 -4.43 14.19
N ILE A 28 6.04 -5.39 13.35
CA ILE A 28 4.98 -5.22 12.38
C ILE A 28 3.63 -5.26 13.09
N LYS A 29 2.88 -4.15 13.01
CA LYS A 29 1.51 -4.01 13.51
C LYS A 29 0.47 -3.96 12.40
N GLY A 30 0.90 -3.68 11.17
CA GLY A 30 0.02 -3.69 10.01
C GLY A 30 0.74 -3.89 8.68
N CYS A 31 -0.03 -4.04 7.61
CA CYS A 31 0.44 -4.17 6.25
C CYS A 31 -0.39 -3.29 5.30
N ILE A 32 0.28 -2.48 4.49
CA ILE A 32 -0.31 -1.83 3.31
C ILE A 32 -0.12 -2.72 2.09
N ILE A 33 -1.18 -2.94 1.34
CA ILE A 33 -1.15 -3.58 0.03
C ILE A 33 -1.61 -2.56 -1.01
N SER A 34 -0.68 -2.06 -1.83
CA SER A 34 -1.01 -1.20 -2.98
C SER A 34 -1.05 -1.97 -4.29
N ARG A 35 -1.55 -1.37 -5.38
CA ARG A 35 -1.76 -2.08 -6.64
C ARG A 35 -0.46 -2.59 -7.26
N ASP A 36 0.44 -1.68 -7.56
CA ASP A 36 1.71 -1.97 -8.23
C ASP A 36 2.71 -0.85 -7.91
N PRO A 37 4.01 -1.13 -7.97
CA PRO A 37 5.03 -0.10 -7.94
C PRO A 37 5.05 0.62 -9.28
N THR A 38 4.87 1.94 -9.25
CA THR A 38 5.02 2.74 -10.47
C THR A 38 6.48 2.81 -10.86
N SER A 39 6.75 3.03 -12.15
CA SER A 39 8.11 3.24 -12.67
C SER A 39 8.88 4.37 -11.99
N ALA A 40 8.17 5.37 -11.45
CA ALA A 40 8.75 6.44 -10.65
C ALA A 40 9.36 5.98 -9.31
N PHE A 41 9.06 4.77 -8.85
CA PHE A 41 9.66 4.18 -7.64
C PHE A 41 10.92 3.35 -7.92
N ILE A 42 11.33 3.23 -9.19
CA ILE A 42 12.45 2.38 -9.63
C ILE A 42 13.79 3.12 -9.58
N GLU A 43 13.80 4.45 -9.38
CA GLU A 43 15.07 5.09 -9.05
C GLU A 43 15.66 4.43 -7.81
N PRO A 44 16.94 4.03 -7.86
CA PRO A 44 17.50 3.11 -6.90
C PRO A 44 17.41 3.77 -5.55
N TRP A 45 16.65 3.14 -4.65
CA TRP A 45 16.99 3.15 -3.24
C TRP A 45 18.44 2.65 -3.16
N LYS A 46 19.39 3.59 -3.29
CA LYS A 46 20.83 3.36 -3.11
C LYS A 46 21.01 3.11 -1.62
N GLU A 47 20.76 1.85 -1.27
CA GLU A 47 20.77 1.28 0.06
C GLU A 47 19.70 1.85 1.02
N PRO A 48 18.95 0.99 1.74
CA PRO A 48 18.24 1.46 2.92
C PRO A 48 19.31 1.99 3.88
N ILE A 49 19.30 3.30 4.16
CA ILE A 49 20.08 3.85 5.27
C ILE A 49 19.42 3.32 6.56
N ILE A 50 19.80 2.11 6.97
CA ILE A 50 19.46 1.54 8.27
C ILE A 50 20.28 2.30 9.30
N THR A 51 19.87 3.53 9.60
CA THR A 51 20.41 4.27 10.73
C THR A 51 19.56 3.92 11.95
N LYS A 52 20.11 3.04 12.81
CA LYS A 52 19.60 2.78 14.17
C LYS A 52 18.10 2.44 14.25
N GLY A 53 17.64 1.46 13.47
CA GLY A 53 16.26 0.95 13.56
C GLY A 53 15.16 1.88 13.03
N ASN A 54 15.51 3.03 12.44
CA ASN A 54 14.56 3.95 11.82
C ASN A 54 14.64 3.84 10.30
N PHE A 55 13.62 3.23 9.69
CA PHE A 55 13.44 3.28 8.24
C PHE A 55 12.94 4.66 7.85
N LYS A 56 13.85 5.58 7.56
CA LYS A 56 13.46 6.81 6.85
C LYS A 56 13.32 6.46 5.38
N PHE A 57 12.12 6.60 4.81
CA PHE A 57 11.94 6.63 3.36
C PHE A 57 12.70 7.85 2.81
N SER A 58 14.01 7.73 2.61
CA SER A 58 14.86 8.79 2.08
C SER A 58 14.53 8.94 0.60
N ASN A 59 13.88 10.05 0.28
CA ASN A 59 13.75 10.65 -1.06
C ASN A 59 12.63 10.14 -1.98
N GLY A 60 11.80 9.19 -1.57
CA GLY A 60 10.62 8.76 -2.34
C GLY A 60 9.28 9.24 -1.74
N GLU A 61 8.48 9.92 -2.55
CA GLU A 61 7.04 10.10 -2.37
C GLU A 61 6.33 8.75 -2.62
N VAL A 62 6.32 7.85 -1.64
CA VAL A 62 5.79 6.47 -1.77
C VAL A 62 4.40 6.29 -1.15
N PRO A 63 3.63 5.24 -1.52
CA PRO A 63 2.26 5.00 -1.05
C PRO A 63 2.04 5.11 0.47
N PRO A 64 2.90 4.59 1.38
CA PRO A 64 2.72 4.80 2.82
C PRO A 64 2.70 6.29 3.21
N LYS A 65 3.67 7.07 2.73
CA LYS A 65 3.76 8.52 2.97
C LYS A 65 2.59 9.28 2.34
N TRP A 66 2.22 8.94 1.11
CA TRP A 66 1.07 9.55 0.45
C TRP A 66 -0.23 9.25 1.20
N LEU A 67 -0.41 8.01 1.63
CA LEU A 67 -1.58 7.61 2.40
C LEU A 67 -1.62 8.36 3.73
N CYS A 68 -0.50 8.45 4.45
CA CYS A 68 -0.40 9.22 5.67
C CYS A 68 -0.81 10.68 5.46
N LYS A 69 -0.23 11.37 4.46
CA LYS A 69 -0.61 12.75 4.10
C LYS A 69 -2.09 12.87 3.73
N ARG A 70 -2.64 11.91 2.98
CA ARG A 70 -4.05 11.89 2.57
C ARG A 70 -4.97 11.73 3.76
N ILE A 71 -4.69 10.80 4.67
CA ILE A 71 -5.48 10.59 5.89
C ILE A 71 -5.36 11.82 6.80
N GLN A 72 -4.16 12.33 7.02
CA GLN A 72 -3.93 13.52 7.84
C GLN A 72 -4.76 14.72 7.32
N SER A 73 -4.66 15.00 6.02
CA SER A 73 -5.46 16.04 5.37
C SER A 73 -6.96 15.72 5.47
N PHE A 74 -7.36 14.46 5.20
CA PHE A 74 -8.75 14.02 5.22
C PHE A 74 -9.40 14.06 6.63
N MET A 75 -8.62 13.87 7.68
CA MET A 75 -9.12 13.93 9.05
C MET A 75 -8.95 15.33 9.67
N GLY A 76 -8.23 16.23 9.00
CA GLY A 76 -8.00 17.59 9.49
C GLY A 76 -6.97 17.66 10.62
N PHE A 77 -6.07 16.67 10.70
CA PHE A 77 -5.04 16.62 11.74
C PHE A 77 -3.92 17.61 11.43
N THR A 78 -3.57 18.45 12.40
CA THR A 78 -2.38 19.29 12.32
C THR A 78 -1.12 18.41 12.36
N PRO A 79 -0.01 18.80 11.72
CA PRO A 79 1.22 18.01 11.74
C PRO A 79 1.72 17.64 13.14
N ASP A 80 1.49 18.50 14.12
CA ASP A 80 1.95 18.32 15.50
C ASP A 80 0.97 17.58 16.43
N SER A 81 -0.24 17.29 15.93
CA SER A 81 -1.26 16.56 16.69
C SER A 81 -0.77 15.17 17.10
N VAL A 82 -1.31 14.66 18.21
CA VAL A 82 -0.99 13.32 18.71
C VAL A 82 -1.41 12.26 17.70
N GLU A 83 -2.55 12.46 17.04
CA GLU A 83 -3.09 11.61 15.99
C GLU A 83 -2.16 11.55 14.79
N ALA A 84 -1.67 12.70 14.29
CA ALA A 84 -0.71 12.72 13.19
C ALA A 84 0.59 12.00 13.58
N LYS A 85 1.14 12.26 14.78
CA LYS A 85 2.37 11.58 15.24
C LYS A 85 2.20 10.07 15.32
N LYS A 86 1.08 9.58 15.85
CA LYS A 86 0.76 8.14 15.90
C LYS A 86 0.59 7.56 14.49
N LEU A 87 -0.06 8.28 13.58
CA LEU A 87 -0.24 7.88 12.20
C LEU A 87 1.08 7.74 11.44
N HIS A 88 1.96 8.74 11.55
CA HIS A 88 3.31 8.72 10.97
C HIS A 88 4.14 7.59 11.57
N THR A 89 4.13 7.43 12.90
CA THR A 89 4.83 6.32 13.58
C THR A 89 4.37 4.96 13.04
N PHE A 90 3.06 4.76 12.90
CA PHE A 90 2.53 3.51 12.37
C PHE A 90 3.00 3.25 10.95
N PHE A 91 2.84 4.21 10.03
CA PHE A 91 3.19 4.01 8.62
C PHE A 91 4.70 3.96 8.35
N ASP A 92 5.50 4.68 9.13
CA ASP A 92 6.95 4.73 8.93
C ASP A 92 7.68 3.58 9.63
N LEU A 93 7.18 3.12 10.77
CA LEU A 93 7.92 2.19 11.64
C LEU A 93 7.20 0.86 11.90
N ASN A 94 5.87 0.79 11.86
CA ASN A 94 5.13 -0.42 12.24
C ASN A 94 4.32 -1.05 11.11
N CYS A 95 4.41 -0.50 9.90
CA CYS A 95 3.65 -0.99 8.76
C CYS A 95 4.58 -1.62 7.73
N TYR A 96 4.36 -2.91 7.47
CA TYR A 96 4.91 -3.53 6.28
C TYR A 96 4.20 -2.95 5.05
N TRP A 97 4.91 -2.75 3.94
CA TRP A 97 4.30 -2.29 2.70
C TRP A 97 4.62 -3.27 1.59
N THR A 98 3.60 -3.67 0.84
CA THR A 98 3.75 -4.57 -0.30
C THR A 98 2.76 -4.23 -1.42
N HIS A 99 2.83 -5.00 -2.50
CA HIS A 99 2.07 -4.77 -3.72
C HIS A 99 1.26 -6.00 -4.15
N PHE A 100 0.09 -5.79 -4.74
CA PHE A 100 -0.69 -6.80 -5.42
C PHE A 100 0.04 -7.36 -6.65
N HIS A 101 0.58 -6.47 -7.49
CA HIS A 101 1.46 -6.82 -8.59
C HIS A 101 2.88 -6.38 -8.25
N LYS A 102 3.81 -7.35 -8.14
CA LYS A 102 5.19 -7.08 -7.71
C LYS A 102 6.08 -6.51 -8.81
N CYS A 103 5.64 -6.51 -10.07
CA CYS A 103 6.42 -6.01 -11.19
C CYS A 103 6.10 -4.53 -11.44
N PRO A 104 7.08 -3.71 -11.84
CA PRO A 104 6.82 -2.30 -12.05
C PRO A 104 5.95 -2.09 -13.28
N THR A 105 5.05 -1.11 -13.22
CA THR A 105 4.20 -0.77 -14.37
C THR A 105 4.22 0.73 -14.67
N ASP A 106 3.89 1.06 -15.91
CA ASP A 106 3.72 2.43 -16.39
C ASP A 106 2.34 2.57 -17.03
N LYS A 107 1.61 3.64 -16.66
CA LYS A 107 0.30 3.96 -17.23
C LYS A 107 0.36 4.07 -18.77
N HIS A 108 1.47 4.55 -19.32
CA HIS A 108 1.62 4.77 -20.75
C HIS A 108 2.35 3.66 -21.49
N GLY A 109 2.89 2.65 -20.80
CA GLY A 109 3.60 1.56 -21.45
C GLY A 109 4.96 1.94 -22.05
N LYS A 110 5.51 3.13 -21.73
CA LYS A 110 6.70 3.67 -22.42
C LYS A 110 7.99 3.10 -21.83
N GLY A 111 8.06 3.07 -20.51
CA GLY A 111 9.21 2.55 -19.77
C GLY A 111 8.99 1.15 -19.23
N PHE A 112 7.76 0.76 -18.91
CA PHE A 112 7.40 -0.54 -18.34
C PHE A 112 6.05 -0.98 -18.94
N PRO A 113 5.69 -2.27 -18.88
CA PRO A 113 4.36 -2.70 -19.30
C PRO A 113 3.25 -1.94 -18.58
N GLN A 114 2.09 -1.82 -19.21
CA GLN A 114 0.89 -1.34 -18.53
C GLN A 114 0.42 -2.38 -17.50
N PHE A 115 -0.17 -1.90 -16.41
CA PHE A 115 -0.77 -2.79 -15.42
C PHE A 115 -1.86 -3.66 -16.04
N SER A 116 -1.82 -4.95 -15.73
CA SER A 116 -2.80 -5.95 -16.13
C SER A 116 -3.30 -6.67 -14.88
N TYR A 117 -4.61 -6.60 -14.62
CA TYR A 117 -5.23 -7.27 -13.46
C TYR A 117 -4.98 -8.79 -13.45
N PRO A 118 -5.14 -9.54 -14.57
CA PRO A 118 -4.78 -10.96 -14.62
C PRO A 118 -3.35 -11.25 -14.15
N ASN A 119 -2.37 -10.43 -14.54
CA ASN A 119 -0.98 -10.63 -14.15
C ASN A 119 -0.76 -10.30 -12.67
N GLY A 120 -1.42 -9.24 -12.18
CA GLY A 120 -1.45 -8.94 -10.75
C GLY A 120 -2.03 -10.08 -9.92
N LYS A 121 -3.09 -10.74 -10.41
CA LYS A 121 -3.72 -11.88 -9.76
C LYS A 121 -2.76 -13.06 -9.62
N ILE A 122 -2.09 -13.44 -10.72
CA ILE A 122 -1.05 -14.49 -10.73
C ILE A 122 0.06 -14.15 -9.72
N CYS A 123 0.51 -12.90 -9.70
CA CYS A 123 1.55 -12.43 -8.80
C CYS A 123 1.11 -12.50 -7.32
N ALA A 124 -0.11 -12.07 -7.02
CA ALA A 124 -0.66 -12.08 -5.68
C ALA A 124 -0.88 -13.50 -5.16
N ASP A 125 -1.46 -14.39 -5.98
CA ASP A 125 -1.69 -15.81 -5.64
C ASP A 125 -0.36 -16.50 -5.28
N LYS A 126 0.74 -16.11 -5.93
CA LYS A 126 2.08 -16.66 -5.67
C LYS A 126 2.72 -16.13 -4.39
N TRP A 127 2.57 -14.83 -4.09
CA TRP A 127 3.39 -14.16 -3.09
C TRP A 127 2.69 -13.87 -1.76
N PHE A 128 1.37 -13.67 -1.76
CA PHE A 128 0.68 -13.22 -0.55
C PHE A 128 0.70 -14.26 0.56
N GLU A 129 0.58 -15.55 0.25
CA GLU A 129 0.71 -16.62 1.24
C GLU A 129 2.10 -16.61 1.88
N PHE A 130 3.14 -16.55 1.06
CA PHE A 130 4.52 -16.45 1.53
C PHE A 130 4.75 -15.22 2.42
N GLU A 131 4.28 -14.04 2.00
CA GLU A 131 4.41 -12.81 2.80
C GLU A 131 3.62 -12.88 4.10
N CYS A 132 2.44 -13.48 4.06
CA CYS A 132 1.59 -13.67 5.24
C CYS A 132 2.30 -14.51 6.29
N ILE A 133 2.91 -15.63 5.90
CA ILE A 133 3.68 -16.52 6.79
C ILE A 133 4.97 -15.84 7.25
N LYS A 134 5.75 -15.28 6.32
CA LYS A 134 7.07 -14.72 6.61
C LYS A 134 7.02 -13.52 7.56
N TYR A 135 5.96 -12.71 7.47
CA TYR A 135 5.83 -11.46 8.22
C TYR A 135 4.69 -11.50 9.26
N ASP A 136 4.16 -12.69 9.54
CA ASP A 136 3.12 -12.92 10.56
C ASP A 136 1.92 -11.95 10.44
N LEU A 137 1.29 -11.92 9.26
CA LEU A 137 0.28 -10.90 8.93
C LEU A 137 -1.16 -11.25 9.35
N ASN A 138 -1.42 -12.47 9.84
CA ASN A 138 -2.78 -12.99 10.06
C ASN A 138 -3.62 -12.17 11.04
N ASP A 139 -3.00 -11.57 12.07
CA ASP A 139 -3.69 -10.79 13.10
C ASP A 139 -3.35 -9.29 13.04
N LYS A 140 -2.76 -8.84 11.94
CA LYS A 140 -2.29 -7.46 11.78
C LYS A 140 -3.35 -6.59 11.10
N ILE A 141 -3.22 -5.28 11.24
CA ILE A 141 -4.05 -4.32 10.52
C ILE A 141 -3.72 -4.41 9.03
N LEU A 142 -4.68 -4.73 8.17
CA LEU A 142 -4.48 -4.76 6.72
C LEU A 142 -5.14 -3.56 6.07
N ILE A 143 -4.38 -2.84 5.24
CA ILE A 143 -4.83 -1.65 4.53
C ILE A 143 -4.70 -1.91 3.03
N LEU A 144 -5.83 -2.11 2.37
CA LEU A 144 -5.92 -2.46 0.96
C LEU A 144 -6.21 -1.21 0.14
N LEU A 145 -5.29 -0.84 -0.76
CA LEU A 145 -5.34 0.45 -1.47
C LEU A 145 -5.80 0.30 -2.92
N GLY A 146 -7.01 0.77 -3.19
CA GLY A 146 -7.58 0.88 -4.53
C GLY A 146 -8.42 -0.33 -4.96
N ARG A 147 -9.18 -0.12 -6.03
CA ARG A 147 -10.22 -1.06 -6.51
C ARG A 147 -9.66 -2.41 -6.97
N ASP A 148 -8.48 -2.42 -7.59
CA ASP A 148 -7.87 -3.66 -8.07
C ASP A 148 -7.50 -4.60 -6.89
N VAL A 149 -6.93 -4.03 -5.83
CA VAL A 149 -6.59 -4.80 -4.61
C VAL A 149 -7.86 -5.26 -3.91
N GLU A 150 -8.84 -4.37 -3.76
CA GLU A 150 -10.14 -4.69 -3.17
C GLU A 150 -10.84 -5.84 -3.92
N ARG A 151 -10.89 -5.76 -5.26
CA ARG A 151 -11.47 -6.78 -6.13
C ARG A 151 -10.83 -8.15 -5.91
N TYR A 152 -9.50 -8.22 -5.85
CA TYR A 152 -8.78 -9.49 -5.66
C TYR A 152 -9.21 -10.22 -4.38
N PHE A 153 -9.39 -9.47 -3.29
CA PHE A 153 -9.80 -10.00 -1.99
C PHE A 153 -11.30 -10.30 -1.92
N GLN A 154 -12.15 -9.49 -2.57
CA GLN A 154 -13.58 -9.78 -2.69
C GLN A 154 -13.86 -11.08 -3.47
N GLU A 155 -13.04 -11.39 -4.47
CA GLU A 155 -13.08 -12.66 -5.21
C GLU A 155 -12.61 -13.87 -4.36
N ARG A 156 -12.05 -13.64 -3.16
CA ARG A 156 -11.46 -14.67 -2.29
C ARG A 156 -11.78 -14.40 -0.80
N PRO A 157 -13.04 -14.51 -0.38
CA PRO A 157 -13.45 -14.20 0.99
C PRO A 157 -12.71 -15.04 2.05
N ASP A 158 -12.28 -16.24 1.70
CA ASP A 158 -11.58 -17.17 2.60
C ASP A 158 -10.04 -16.99 2.61
N HIS A 159 -9.51 -15.99 1.89
CA HIS A 159 -8.06 -15.76 1.81
C HIS A 159 -7.47 -15.58 3.23
N PRO A 160 -6.34 -16.22 3.60
CA PRO A 160 -5.77 -16.16 4.95
C PRO A 160 -5.61 -14.75 5.51
N LEU A 161 -5.12 -13.82 4.69
CA LEU A 161 -5.04 -12.39 5.05
C LEU A 161 -6.38 -11.76 5.47
N LEU A 162 -7.52 -12.19 4.91
CA LEU A 162 -8.84 -11.67 5.31
C LEU A 162 -9.36 -12.23 6.63
N LYS A 163 -8.67 -13.21 7.24
CA LYS A 163 -9.00 -13.72 8.57
C LYS A 163 -8.70 -12.69 9.67
N SER A 164 -7.88 -11.68 9.37
CA SER A 164 -7.70 -10.52 10.25
C SER A 164 -9.03 -9.80 10.46
N LYS A 165 -9.37 -9.49 11.71
CA LYS A 165 -10.54 -8.66 12.04
C LYS A 165 -10.37 -7.18 11.65
N TYR A 166 -9.18 -6.81 11.16
CA TYR A 166 -8.76 -5.41 10.95
C TYR A 166 -8.41 -5.13 9.49
N VAL A 167 -9.29 -5.47 8.56
CA VAL A 167 -9.13 -5.18 7.12
C VAL A 167 -9.83 -3.87 6.75
N PHE A 168 -9.07 -2.95 6.14
CA PHE A 168 -9.53 -1.62 5.73
C PHE A 168 -9.31 -1.42 4.23
N PHE A 169 -10.40 -1.30 3.48
CA PHE A 169 -10.37 -0.95 2.06
C PHE A 169 -10.36 0.58 1.91
N LEU A 170 -9.26 1.16 1.44
CA LEU A 170 -9.13 2.60 1.24
C LEU A 170 -8.92 2.92 -0.25
N PRO A 171 -9.34 4.11 -0.71
CA PRO A 171 -9.00 4.57 -2.04
C PRO A 171 -7.48 4.68 -2.21
N HIS A 172 -6.99 4.53 -3.43
CA HIS A 172 -5.56 4.71 -3.69
C HIS A 172 -5.16 6.17 -3.37
N PRO A 173 -4.00 6.45 -2.73
CA PRO A 173 -3.66 7.81 -2.30
C PRO A 173 -3.19 8.71 -3.45
N SER A 174 -2.72 8.12 -4.57
CA SER A 174 -2.33 8.84 -5.78
C SER A 174 -3.53 9.37 -6.57
N ALA A 175 -3.47 10.64 -6.96
CA ALA A 175 -4.46 11.28 -7.82
C ALA A 175 -4.53 10.65 -9.22
N ALA A 176 -3.46 10.01 -9.70
CA ALA A 176 -3.40 9.34 -11.00
C ALA A 176 -4.33 8.12 -11.07
N ASN A 177 -4.54 7.43 -9.94
CA ASN A 177 -5.42 6.26 -9.85
C ASN A 177 -6.86 6.61 -9.43
N CYS A 178 -7.08 7.73 -8.74
CA CYS A 178 -8.39 8.13 -8.22
C CYS A 178 -9.08 9.27 -8.99
N GLY A 179 -8.48 9.79 -10.08
CA GLY A 179 -9.01 10.90 -10.87
C GLY A 179 -9.15 12.21 -10.06
N LYS A 180 -8.24 13.17 -10.22
CA LYS A 180 -8.16 14.40 -9.40
C LYS A 180 -8.26 14.19 -7.86
N GLY A 181 -8.02 12.97 -7.37
CA GLY A 181 -8.21 12.62 -5.96
C GLY A 181 -9.67 12.62 -5.49
N TRP A 182 -10.64 12.40 -6.39
CA TRP A 182 -12.09 12.49 -6.14
C TRP A 182 -12.54 11.71 -4.90
N SER A 183 -12.01 10.50 -4.69
CA SER A 183 -12.35 9.67 -3.53
C SER A 183 -11.82 10.20 -2.18
N TRP A 184 -10.95 11.22 -2.19
CA TRP A 184 -10.42 11.88 -1.00
C TRP A 184 -10.95 13.32 -0.85
N ASN A 185 -11.91 13.73 -1.71
CA ASN A 185 -12.39 15.10 -1.75
C ASN A 185 -13.42 15.37 -0.65
N LYS A 186 -13.01 16.11 0.39
CA LYS A 186 -13.92 16.58 1.45
C LYS A 186 -14.96 17.60 1.01
N CYS A 187 -14.77 18.25 -0.14
CA CYS A 187 -15.69 19.26 -0.63
C CYS A 187 -16.95 18.66 -1.26
N LYS A 188 -17.09 17.32 -1.24
CA LYS A 188 -18.34 16.64 -1.55
C LYS A 188 -19.41 17.01 -0.52
N SER A 189 -20.68 16.82 -0.88
CA SER A 189 -21.78 16.96 0.07
C SER A 189 -21.50 16.09 1.31
N PRO A 190 -21.75 16.57 2.54
CA PRO A 190 -21.64 15.76 3.75
C PRO A 190 -22.46 14.46 3.68
N ASP A 191 -23.55 14.46 2.90
CA ASP A 191 -24.43 13.32 2.67
C ASP A 191 -23.95 12.37 1.56
N ASP A 192 -22.77 12.62 0.96
CA ASP A 192 -22.18 11.73 -0.06
C ASP A 192 -21.86 10.35 0.56
N PRO A 193 -22.47 9.26 0.08
CA PRO A 193 -22.31 7.94 0.68
C PRO A 193 -20.86 7.43 0.68
N ASP A 194 -20.04 7.81 -0.31
CA ASP A 194 -18.64 7.41 -0.36
C ASP A 194 -17.81 8.17 0.69
N LEU A 195 -18.15 9.44 0.93
CA LEU A 195 -17.52 10.26 1.95
C LEU A 195 -17.81 9.70 3.35
N ILE A 196 -19.07 9.36 3.64
CA ILE A 196 -19.49 8.76 4.91
C ILE A 196 -18.74 7.44 5.13
N LYS A 197 -18.76 6.53 4.15
CA LYS A 197 -18.06 5.24 4.23
C LYS A 197 -16.57 5.40 4.44
N LEU A 198 -15.93 6.35 3.75
CA LEU A 198 -14.51 6.61 3.95
C LEU A 198 -14.23 7.13 5.37
N ASN A 199 -15.04 8.06 5.86
CA ASN A 199 -14.89 8.60 7.20
C ASN A 199 -15.05 7.52 8.28
N GLU A 200 -16.02 6.61 8.14
CA GLU A 200 -16.20 5.47 9.05
C GLU A 200 -14.98 4.53 9.04
N ARG A 201 -14.48 4.19 7.85
CA ARG A 201 -13.30 3.32 7.68
C ARG A 201 -12.06 3.95 8.31
N LEU A 202 -11.84 5.24 8.09
CA LEU A 202 -10.70 5.97 8.67
C LEU A 202 -10.82 6.12 10.17
N THR A 203 -12.01 6.40 10.71
CA THR A 203 -12.23 6.48 12.15
C THR A 203 -11.92 5.14 12.83
N LYS A 204 -12.39 4.03 12.27
CA LYS A 204 -12.07 2.68 12.77
C LYS A 204 -10.58 2.35 12.65
N LEU A 205 -9.93 2.72 11.55
CA LEU A 205 -8.49 2.54 11.38
C LEU A 205 -7.71 3.32 12.45
N MET A 206 -8.05 4.59 12.67
CA MET A 206 -7.41 5.42 13.70
C MET A 206 -7.61 4.84 15.10
N ALA A 207 -8.79 4.30 15.41
CA ALA A 207 -9.03 3.61 16.67
C ALA A 207 -8.18 2.34 16.84
N CYS A 208 -7.73 1.71 15.74
CA CYS A 208 -6.82 0.56 15.81
C CYS A 208 -5.35 0.99 15.93
N ILE A 209 -4.95 2.07 15.25
CA ILE A 209 -3.58 2.61 15.30
C ILE A 209 -3.26 3.25 16.65
N THR A 210 -4.27 3.78 17.35
CA THR A 210 -4.07 4.59 18.56
C THR A 210 -4.14 3.84 19.88
N LYS A 211 -4.57 2.57 19.86
CA LYS A 211 -4.53 1.62 20.99
C LYS A 211 -3.11 1.11 21.23
#